data_AF-E7G7X5-F1
#
_entry.id   AF-E7G7X5-F1
#
_cell.length_a   1.000
_cell.length_b   1.000
_cell.length_c   1.000
_cell.angle_alpha   90.00
_cell.angle_beta   90.00
_cell.angle_gamma   90.00
#
_symmetry.space_group_name_H-M   'P 1'
#
loop_
_entity.id
_entity.type
_entity.pdbx_description
1 polymer ?
#
loop_
_entity_poly.entity_id
_entity_poly.type
_entity_poly.pdbx_seq_one_letter_code
_entity_poly.pdbx_strand_id
1 'polypeptide(L)'
;MTGTFWYMNRKQKQLIFIAVCLIIIAIMGVVLYKYMEYQEAYNKIHLVFKEPQNKYEVNTQLEPISFIKETNAQDIIYPKIDTSKVGEHTYVYVAIDASGNQREFILVLNVVDSIKPIIKLKTESASVIKGFKDIDFKSYIKESYDPVEGKIEPKIEVPSDYKSIGTHQIVYTVTDSHNNTEKAILKFTVKEEIKKNKSKAENNSKNNSNSTNSSKNSNDAKTHTSQSPLNTIKPPNQKFLFSQGYDMDSAMTLCTSKLYDAKKDGYSGGCYPIRDSNNLYIGVELKLD
;
A
#
# COMPACT_ATOMS: atom_id res chain seq x y z
N MET A 1 72.88 27.68 27.30
CA MET A 1 73.37 26.42 27.90
C MET A 1 72.95 25.27 27.00
N THR A 2 73.84 24.92 26.08
CA THR A 2 73.65 23.89 25.05
C THR A 2 74.19 22.56 25.54
N GLY A 3 73.35 21.52 25.44
CA GLY A 3 73.77 20.20 24.99
C GLY A 3 74.56 19.33 25.96
N THR A 4 73.83 18.52 26.73
CA THR A 4 74.29 17.16 27.08
C THR A 4 73.35 16.15 26.44
N PHE A 5 73.42 16.02 25.12
CA PHE A 5 72.79 14.90 24.42
C PHE A 5 73.67 13.67 24.69
N TRP A 6 73.17 12.78 25.53
CA TRP A 6 73.84 11.61 26.10
C TRP A 6 74.58 10.76 25.05
N TYR A 7 75.89 10.56 25.21
CA TYR A 7 76.65 9.58 24.43
C TYR A 7 76.36 8.17 24.94
N MET A 8 75.32 7.54 24.36
CA MET A 8 74.90 6.19 24.72
C MET A 8 75.71 5.15 23.94
N ASN A 9 76.34 4.20 24.64
CA ASN A 9 77.19 3.20 24.00
C ASN A 9 76.35 2.17 23.20
N ARG A 10 77.00 1.43 22.29
CA ARG A 10 76.32 0.47 21.39
C ARG A 10 75.49 -0.57 22.14
N LYS A 11 75.94 -1.04 23.31
CA LYS A 11 75.22 -2.01 24.16
C LYS A 11 73.97 -1.41 24.78
N GLN A 12 74.04 -0.18 25.29
CA GLN A 12 72.89 0.54 25.84
C GLN A 12 71.83 0.82 24.77
N LYS A 13 72.24 1.22 23.55
CA LYS A 13 71.33 1.37 22.41
C LYS A 13 70.64 0.05 22.03
N GLN A 14 71.37 -1.07 22.03
CA GLN A 14 70.81 -2.40 21.78
C GLN A 14 69.83 -2.84 22.87
N LEU A 15 70.14 -2.62 24.14
CA LEU A 15 69.26 -2.96 25.26
C LEU A 15 67.95 -2.17 25.23
N ILE A 16 68.01 -0.87 24.91
CA ILE A 16 66.83 -0.03 24.74
C ILE A 16 65.99 -0.51 23.55
N PHE A 17 66.62 -0.84 22.42
CA PHE A 17 65.92 -1.39 21.27
C PHE A 17 65.18 -2.69 21.60
N ILE A 18 65.84 -3.62 22.29
CA ILE A 18 65.23 -4.88 22.75
C ILE A 18 64.05 -4.60 23.69
N ALA A 19 64.23 -3.70 24.67
CA ALA A 19 63.17 -3.33 25.60
C ALA A 19 61.95 -2.73 24.87
N VAL A 20 62.18 -1.84 23.89
CA VAL A 20 61.11 -1.28 23.04
C VAL A 20 60.41 -2.35 22.22
N CYS A 21 61.14 -3.29 21.61
CA CYS A 21 60.54 -4.42 20.89
C CYS A 21 59.68 -5.29 21.80
N LEU A 22 60.13 -5.60 23.02
CA LEU A 22 59.35 -6.37 23.98
C LEU A 22 58.05 -5.65 24.39
N ILE A 23 58.11 -4.33 24.59
CA ILE A 23 56.93 -3.51 24.87
C ILE A 23 55.95 -3.55 23.69
N ILE A 24 56.44 -3.41 22.45
CA ILE A 24 55.60 -3.48 21.25
C ILE A 24 54.94 -4.85 21.13
N ILE A 25 55.69 -5.94 21.37
CA ILE A 25 55.16 -7.31 21.34
C ILE A 25 54.06 -7.49 22.40
N ALA A 26 54.26 -6.98 23.62
CA ALA A 26 53.26 -7.05 24.67
C ALA A 26 51.99 -6.28 24.29
N ILE A 27 52.12 -5.07 23.74
CA ILE A 27 50.98 -4.27 23.26
C ILE A 27 50.24 -5.01 22.13
N MET A 28 50.97 -5.56 21.15
CA MET A 28 50.35 -6.36 20.09
C MET A 28 49.64 -7.59 20.64
N GLY A 29 50.20 -8.26 21.64
CA GLY A 29 49.55 -9.38 22.32
C GLY A 29 48.23 -8.99 22.99
N VAL A 30 48.18 -7.85 23.68
CA VAL A 30 46.95 -7.33 24.31
C VAL A 30 45.90 -6.98 23.26
N VAL A 31 46.31 -6.33 22.16
CA VAL A 31 45.41 -5.99 21.04
C VAL A 31 44.85 -7.26 20.40
N LEU A 32 45.68 -8.25 20.12
CA LEU A 32 45.25 -9.54 19.57
C LEU A 32 44.30 -10.28 20.51
N TYR A 33 44.60 -10.32 21.81
CA TYR A 33 43.71 -10.93 22.80
C TYR A 33 42.33 -10.27 22.83
N LYS A 34 42.29 -8.93 22.86
CA LYS A 34 41.03 -8.18 22.83
C LYS A 34 40.27 -8.36 21.52
N TYR A 35 40.97 -8.48 20.41
CA TYR A 35 40.36 -8.81 19.13
C TYR A 35 39.72 -10.20 19.13
N MET A 36 40.39 -11.22 19.69
CA MET A 36 39.82 -12.58 19.81
C MET A 36 38.59 -12.61 20.71
N GLU A 37 38.63 -11.96 21.87
CA GLU A 37 37.49 -11.82 22.78
C GLU A 37 36.29 -11.14 22.08
N TYR A 38 36.55 -10.09 21.31
CA TYR A 38 35.53 -9.42 20.49
C TYR A 38 34.93 -10.36 19.43
N GLN A 39 35.75 -11.16 18.72
CA GLN A 39 35.27 -12.10 17.71
C GLN A 39 34.42 -13.23 18.31
N GLU A 40 34.80 -13.74 19.48
CA GLU A 40 34.00 -14.75 20.19
C GLU A 40 32.63 -14.19 20.59
N ALA A 41 32.59 -12.97 21.15
CA ALA A 41 31.35 -12.29 21.50
C ALA A 41 30.48 -12.01 20.26
N TYR A 42 31.08 -11.53 19.18
CA TYR A 42 30.41 -11.26 17.90
C TYR A 42 29.77 -12.53 17.31
N ASN A 43 30.52 -13.64 17.27
CA ASN A 43 30.04 -14.90 16.70
C ASN A 43 28.96 -15.58 17.56
N LYS A 44 28.93 -15.30 18.86
CA LYS A 44 27.89 -15.79 19.76
C LYS A 44 26.53 -15.13 19.50
N ILE A 45 26.49 -13.92 18.97
CA ILE A 45 25.23 -13.25 18.60
C ILE A 45 24.61 -14.00 17.42
N HIS A 46 23.37 -14.42 17.61
CA HIS A 46 22.63 -15.24 16.68
C HIS A 46 21.24 -14.65 16.42
N LEU A 47 20.90 -14.51 15.14
CA LEU A 47 19.58 -14.15 14.66
C LEU A 47 19.35 -14.90 13.36
N VAL A 48 18.25 -15.63 13.30
CA VAL A 48 17.84 -16.39 12.12
C VAL A 48 16.49 -15.87 11.66
N PHE A 49 16.42 -15.51 10.38
CA PHE A 49 15.16 -15.18 9.74
C PHE A 49 14.37 -16.46 9.44
N LYS A 50 13.05 -16.36 9.42
CA LYS A 50 12.18 -17.34 8.77
C LYS A 50 12.58 -17.41 7.31
N GLU A 51 12.36 -18.56 6.67
CA GLU A 51 12.47 -18.64 5.22
C GLU A 51 11.55 -17.57 4.62
N PRO A 52 12.12 -16.57 3.91
CA PRO A 52 11.29 -15.54 3.33
C PRO A 52 10.38 -16.18 2.30
N GLN A 53 9.12 -15.75 2.26
CA GLN A 53 8.22 -16.11 1.17
C GLN A 53 8.88 -15.72 -0.17
N ASN A 54 8.56 -16.48 -1.22
CA ASN A 54 9.15 -16.24 -2.54
C ASN A 54 8.87 -14.80 -3.05
N LYS A 55 7.73 -14.22 -2.67
CA LYS A 55 7.23 -12.90 -3.11
C LYS A 55 6.31 -12.27 -2.07
N TYR A 56 6.33 -10.95 -1.96
CA TYR A 56 5.38 -10.13 -1.19
C TYR A 56 4.69 -9.14 -2.11
N GLU A 57 3.41 -8.88 -1.92
CA GLU A 57 2.66 -7.95 -2.76
C GLU A 57 3.03 -6.49 -2.44
N VAL A 58 3.14 -5.65 -3.46
CA VAL A 58 3.38 -4.22 -3.32
C VAL A 58 2.35 -3.56 -2.39
N ASN A 59 2.81 -2.57 -1.61
CA ASN A 59 2.04 -1.87 -0.58
C ASN A 59 1.50 -2.73 0.57
N THR A 60 1.96 -3.98 0.71
CA THR A 60 1.63 -4.81 1.88
C THR A 60 2.39 -4.32 3.11
N GLN A 61 1.69 -4.11 4.21
CA GLN A 61 2.34 -3.83 5.49
C GLN A 61 3.00 -5.10 6.03
N LEU A 62 4.31 -5.04 6.24
CA LEU A 62 5.12 -6.15 6.76
C LEU A 62 5.77 -5.74 8.08
N GLU A 63 5.50 -6.50 9.13
CA GLU A 63 6.07 -6.26 10.46
C GLU A 63 7.51 -6.79 10.54
N PRO A 64 8.53 -5.95 10.81
CA PRO A 64 9.94 -6.36 10.81
C PRO A 64 10.23 -7.57 11.72
N ILE A 65 9.66 -7.56 12.93
CA ILE A 65 9.87 -8.63 13.93
C ILE A 65 9.28 -9.96 13.46
N SER A 66 8.26 -9.94 12.60
CA SER A 66 7.59 -11.16 12.13
C SER A 66 8.51 -12.07 11.30
N PHE A 67 9.59 -11.52 10.74
CA PHE A 67 10.58 -12.27 9.96
C PHE A 67 11.59 -13.02 10.82
N ILE A 68 11.69 -12.73 12.12
CA ILE A 68 12.65 -13.39 12.99
C ILE A 68 12.07 -14.76 13.39
N LYS A 69 12.82 -15.83 13.12
CA LYS A 69 12.51 -17.19 13.55
C LYS A 69 12.98 -17.41 14.98
N GLU A 70 14.24 -17.08 15.23
CA GLU A 70 14.89 -17.27 16.53
C GLU A 70 16.09 -16.33 16.67
N THR A 71 16.42 -15.99 17.91
CA THR A 71 17.55 -15.14 18.25
C THR A 71 17.93 -15.30 19.71
N ASN A 72 19.19 -15.03 20.05
CA ASN A 72 19.64 -14.90 21.44
C ASN A 72 19.94 -13.45 21.85
N ALA A 73 19.59 -12.49 21.00
CA ALA A 73 19.78 -11.08 21.24
C ALA A 73 18.90 -10.59 22.40
N GLN A 74 19.42 -9.65 23.18
CA GLN A 74 18.67 -8.95 24.22
C GLN A 74 17.82 -7.83 23.64
N ASP A 75 18.33 -7.16 22.60
CA ASP A 75 17.66 -6.09 21.86
C ASP A 75 17.95 -6.20 20.36
N ILE A 76 17.06 -5.66 19.53
CA ILE A 76 17.17 -5.72 18.07
C ILE A 76 16.75 -4.38 17.48
N ILE A 77 17.68 -3.74 16.78
CA ILE A 77 17.40 -2.59 15.93
C ILE A 77 17.02 -3.13 14.55
N TYR A 78 15.83 -2.78 14.08
CA TYR A 78 15.32 -3.20 12.78
C TYR A 78 14.89 -1.99 11.93
N PRO A 79 14.95 -2.11 10.59
CA PRO A 79 14.54 -1.04 9.71
C PRO A 79 13.01 -1.05 9.54
N LYS A 80 12.47 0.06 9.04
CA LYS A 80 11.13 0.07 8.45
C LYS A 80 11.18 -0.72 7.13
N ILE A 81 10.30 -1.70 6.97
CA ILE A 81 10.15 -2.42 5.71
C ILE A 81 9.28 -1.59 4.77
N ASP A 82 9.80 -1.28 3.57
CA ASP A 82 9.12 -0.51 2.54
C ASP A 82 8.76 -1.41 1.36
N THR A 83 7.46 -1.63 1.16
CA THR A 83 6.92 -2.43 0.06
C THR A 83 6.28 -1.57 -1.02
N SER A 84 6.46 -0.24 -1.00
CA SER A 84 5.86 0.67 -1.98
C SER A 84 6.44 0.56 -3.38
N LYS A 85 7.56 -0.16 -3.53
CA LYS A 85 8.26 -0.36 -4.80
C LYS A 85 8.47 -1.84 -5.07
N VAL A 86 8.15 -2.25 -6.28
CA VAL A 86 8.45 -3.59 -6.80
C VAL A 86 9.96 -3.79 -6.94
N GLY A 87 10.44 -5.00 -6.67
CA GLY A 87 11.83 -5.40 -6.79
C GLY A 87 12.40 -6.08 -5.55
N GLU A 88 13.68 -6.39 -5.61
CA GLU A 88 14.45 -6.92 -4.48
C GLU A 88 14.90 -5.79 -3.56
N HIS A 89 14.64 -5.96 -2.27
CA HIS A 89 15.01 -5.00 -1.21
C HIS A 89 15.83 -5.69 -0.13
N THR A 90 16.88 -5.01 0.31
CA THR A 90 17.80 -5.51 1.34
C THR A 90 17.64 -4.69 2.62
N TYR A 91 17.48 -5.39 3.74
CA TYR A 91 17.24 -4.83 5.05
C TYR A 91 18.30 -5.31 6.05
N VAL A 92 18.84 -4.40 6.85
CA VAL A 92 19.88 -4.70 7.84
C VAL A 92 19.28 -4.65 9.24
N TYR A 93 19.39 -5.75 9.97
CA TYR A 93 19.02 -5.88 11.37
C TYR A 93 20.29 -5.86 12.21
N VAL A 94 20.26 -5.18 13.35
CA VAL A 94 21.36 -5.18 14.32
C VAL A 94 20.88 -5.85 15.59
N ALA A 95 21.46 -7.01 15.90
CA ALA A 95 21.19 -7.75 17.13
C ALA A 95 22.20 -7.33 18.21
N ILE A 96 21.72 -7.06 19.42
CA ILE A 96 22.52 -6.57 20.54
C ILE A 96 22.40 -7.57 21.71
N ASP A 97 23.52 -8.05 22.24
CA ASP A 97 23.51 -8.94 23.42
C ASP A 97 23.40 -8.16 24.75
N ALA A 98 23.28 -8.88 25.86
CA ALA A 98 23.16 -8.28 27.20
C ALA A 98 24.42 -7.48 27.64
N SER A 99 25.57 -7.72 26.99
CA SER A 99 26.83 -7.01 27.24
C SER A 99 26.98 -5.79 26.33
N GLY A 100 26.04 -5.55 25.41
CA GLY A 100 26.06 -4.46 24.44
C GLY A 100 26.86 -4.74 23.17
N ASN A 101 27.32 -5.98 22.95
CA ASN A 101 27.96 -6.37 21.70
C ASN A 101 26.93 -6.42 20.57
N GLN A 102 27.34 -6.10 19.34
CA GLN A 102 26.43 -5.97 18.19
C GLN A 102 26.86 -6.82 17.00
N ARG A 103 25.88 -7.33 16.25
CA ARG A 103 26.09 -8.02 14.97
C ARG A 103 24.98 -7.71 13.97
N GLU A 104 25.37 -7.53 12.71
CA GLU A 104 24.44 -7.28 11.60
C GLU A 104 23.95 -8.58 10.93
N PHE A 105 22.68 -8.56 10.53
CA PHE A 105 22.00 -9.64 9.82
C PHE A 105 21.21 -9.08 8.65
N ILE A 106 21.30 -9.74 7.50
CA ILE A 106 20.73 -9.26 6.23
C ILE A 106 19.46 -10.05 5.90
N LEU A 107 18.36 -9.33 5.73
CA LEU A 107 17.10 -9.86 5.20
C LEU A 107 16.89 -9.33 3.78
N VAL A 108 16.72 -10.24 2.82
CA VAL A 108 16.39 -9.89 1.44
C VAL A 108 14.94 -10.27 1.18
N LEU A 109 14.13 -9.32 0.71
CA LEU A 109 12.72 -9.50 0.37
C LEU A 109 12.47 -9.14 -1.09
N ASN A 110 11.63 -9.92 -1.76
CA ASN A 110 11.22 -9.66 -3.14
C ASN A 110 9.77 -9.15 -3.16
N VAL A 111 9.57 -7.91 -3.56
CA VAL A 111 8.26 -7.27 -3.71
C VAL A 111 7.82 -7.38 -5.16
N VAL A 112 6.57 -7.79 -5.39
CA VAL A 112 6.00 -7.97 -6.73
C VAL A 112 4.65 -7.27 -6.84
N ASP A 113 4.25 -7.01 -8.06
CA ASP A 113 2.90 -6.58 -8.40
C ASP A 113 2.20 -7.71 -9.16
N SER A 114 1.17 -8.28 -8.53
CA SER A 114 0.30 -9.30 -9.10
C SER A 114 -1.15 -8.81 -9.24
N ILE A 115 -1.39 -7.54 -8.95
CA ILE A 115 -2.72 -6.95 -9.03
C ILE A 115 -3.04 -6.71 -10.49
N LYS A 116 -4.22 -7.17 -10.92
CA LYS A 116 -4.67 -6.91 -12.29
C LYS A 116 -5.17 -5.48 -12.43
N PRO A 117 -4.99 -4.88 -13.63
CA PRO A 117 -5.61 -3.61 -13.93
C PRO A 117 -7.14 -3.73 -13.97
N ILE A 118 -7.80 -2.59 -13.84
CA ILE A 118 -9.25 -2.45 -13.84
C ILE A 118 -9.68 -1.73 -15.12
N ILE A 119 -10.61 -2.35 -15.85
CA ILE A 119 -11.31 -1.72 -16.97
C ILE A 119 -12.81 -1.83 -16.80
N LYS A 120 -13.51 -0.70 -16.93
CA LYS A 120 -14.98 -0.64 -16.93
C LYS A 120 -15.46 0.11 -18.16
N LEU A 121 -16.43 -0.47 -18.84
CA LEU A 121 -17.13 0.19 -19.94
C LEU A 121 -18.36 0.92 -19.42
N LYS A 122 -18.81 1.95 -20.15
CA LYS A 122 -20.06 2.68 -19.87
C LYS A 122 -21.30 1.81 -20.09
N THR A 123 -21.18 0.83 -20.99
CA THR A 123 -22.19 -0.17 -21.30
C THR A 123 -21.49 -1.43 -21.81
N GLU A 124 -22.09 -2.60 -21.57
CA GLU A 124 -21.63 -3.88 -22.10
C GLU A 124 -22.16 -4.15 -23.52
N SER A 125 -23.15 -3.37 -23.97
CA SER A 125 -23.71 -3.50 -25.32
C SER A 125 -24.09 -2.16 -25.95
N ALA A 126 -23.98 -2.10 -27.28
CA ALA A 126 -24.40 -0.95 -28.07
C ALA A 126 -25.03 -1.44 -29.38
N SER A 127 -25.97 -0.67 -29.92
CA SER A 127 -26.66 -1.02 -31.17
C SER A 127 -26.77 0.19 -32.09
N VAL A 128 -26.56 -0.04 -33.38
CA VAL A 128 -26.70 0.96 -34.44
C VAL A 128 -27.41 0.38 -35.65
N ILE A 129 -27.83 1.24 -36.58
CA ILE A 129 -28.40 0.84 -37.87
C ILE A 129 -27.28 0.83 -38.92
N LYS A 130 -27.34 -0.11 -39.87
CA LYS A 130 -26.42 -0.19 -41.02
C LYS A 130 -26.30 1.17 -41.72
N GLY A 131 -25.07 1.53 -42.11
CA GLY A 131 -24.78 2.85 -42.70
C GLY A 131 -24.44 3.93 -41.67
N PHE A 132 -24.23 3.56 -40.41
CA PHE A 132 -23.70 4.46 -39.38
C PHE A 132 -22.31 5.01 -39.75
N LYS A 133 -22.00 6.21 -39.25
CA LYS A 133 -20.66 6.83 -39.35
C LYS A 133 -19.65 6.10 -38.46
N ASP A 134 -18.37 6.39 -38.63
CA ASP A 134 -17.33 5.84 -37.75
C ASP A 134 -17.63 6.13 -36.26
N ILE A 135 -17.35 5.14 -35.42
CA ILE A 135 -17.56 5.19 -33.98
C ILE A 135 -16.20 5.24 -33.31
N ASP A 136 -16.04 6.20 -32.40
CA ASP A 136 -14.92 6.19 -31.47
C ASP A 136 -15.19 5.16 -30.36
N PHE A 137 -14.58 3.99 -30.46
CA PHE A 137 -14.70 2.96 -29.43
C PHE A 137 -14.04 3.36 -28.11
N LYS A 138 -13.10 4.33 -28.09
CA LYS A 138 -12.57 4.87 -26.83
C LYS A 138 -13.65 5.53 -25.99
N SER A 139 -14.67 6.11 -26.62
CA SER A 139 -15.78 6.78 -25.93
C SER A 139 -16.60 5.85 -25.02
N TYR A 140 -16.51 4.53 -25.19
CA TYR A 140 -17.19 3.55 -24.34
C TYR A 140 -16.45 3.21 -23.05
N ILE A 141 -15.19 3.64 -22.90
CA ILE A 141 -14.42 3.42 -21.68
C ILE A 141 -14.94 4.38 -20.60
N LYS A 142 -15.28 3.83 -19.43
CA LYS A 142 -15.63 4.60 -18.23
C LYS A 142 -14.39 4.80 -17.36
N GLU A 143 -13.70 3.71 -17.04
CA GLU A 143 -12.51 3.68 -16.19
C GLU A 143 -11.51 2.69 -16.80
N SER A 144 -10.22 3.03 -16.75
CA SER A 144 -9.11 2.18 -17.16
C SER A 144 -7.87 2.60 -16.37
N TYR A 145 -7.49 1.79 -15.37
CA TYR A 145 -6.38 2.08 -14.49
C TYR A 145 -5.90 0.82 -13.77
N ASP A 146 -4.64 0.82 -13.35
CA ASP A 146 -4.09 -0.14 -12.43
C ASP A 146 -3.97 0.48 -11.01
N PRO A 147 -4.24 -0.27 -9.92
CA PRO A 147 -4.12 0.23 -8.56
C PRO A 147 -2.72 0.70 -8.15
N VAL A 148 -1.66 0.17 -8.77
CA VAL A 148 -0.25 0.46 -8.48
C VAL A 148 0.29 1.52 -9.43
N GLU A 149 0.00 1.40 -10.72
CA GLU A 149 0.56 2.29 -11.76
C GLU A 149 -0.34 3.49 -12.10
N GLY A 150 -1.61 3.47 -11.70
CA GLY A 150 -2.58 4.50 -12.02
C GLY A 150 -3.17 4.33 -13.41
N LYS A 151 -3.44 5.43 -14.14
CA LYS A 151 -4.20 5.35 -15.41
C LYS A 151 -3.39 4.64 -16.51
N ILE A 152 -4.01 3.66 -17.16
CA ILE A 152 -3.44 2.94 -18.30
C ILE A 152 -4.39 3.04 -19.48
N GLU A 153 -3.87 3.37 -20.67
CA GLU A 153 -4.67 3.35 -21.90
C GLU A 153 -4.89 1.90 -22.38
N PRO A 154 -6.15 1.46 -22.59
CA PRO A 154 -6.42 0.12 -23.09
C PRO A 154 -6.09 0.00 -24.58
N LYS A 155 -5.59 -1.17 -24.96
CA LYS A 155 -5.58 -1.62 -26.36
C LYS A 155 -6.99 -2.03 -26.76
N ILE A 156 -7.48 -1.49 -27.88
CA ILE A 156 -8.81 -1.79 -28.41
C ILE A 156 -8.66 -2.61 -29.68
N GLU A 157 -9.23 -3.82 -29.68
CA GLU A 157 -9.27 -4.71 -30.82
C GLU A 157 -10.68 -4.69 -31.43
N VAL A 158 -10.77 -4.14 -32.63
CA VAL A 158 -12.02 -3.99 -33.40
C VAL A 158 -11.96 -4.95 -34.59
N PRO A 159 -12.92 -5.88 -34.74
CA PRO A 159 -13.01 -6.74 -35.92
C PRO A 159 -13.12 -5.91 -37.21
N SER A 160 -12.46 -6.34 -38.29
CA SER A 160 -12.46 -5.59 -39.56
C SER A 160 -13.85 -5.47 -40.20
N ASP A 161 -14.75 -6.39 -39.87
CA ASP A 161 -16.12 -6.47 -40.37
C ASP A 161 -17.16 -5.86 -39.43
N TYR A 162 -16.76 -5.08 -38.41
CA TYR A 162 -17.66 -4.50 -37.38
C TYR A 162 -18.80 -3.63 -37.92
N LYS A 163 -18.72 -3.20 -39.19
CA LYS A 163 -19.76 -2.42 -39.88
C LYS A 163 -20.81 -3.29 -40.57
N SER A 164 -20.57 -4.59 -40.71
CA SER A 164 -21.51 -5.56 -41.29
C SER A 164 -22.66 -5.82 -40.32
N ILE A 165 -23.83 -6.17 -40.85
CA ILE A 165 -24.99 -6.57 -40.03
C ILE A 165 -24.59 -7.76 -39.15
N GLY A 166 -24.95 -7.72 -37.88
CA GLY A 166 -24.61 -8.77 -36.91
C GLY A 166 -24.14 -8.20 -35.58
N THR A 167 -23.68 -9.08 -34.70
CA THR A 167 -23.10 -8.73 -33.41
C THR A 167 -21.61 -8.98 -33.44
N HIS A 168 -20.84 -7.96 -33.10
CA HIS A 168 -19.39 -7.93 -33.09
C HIS A 168 -18.88 -7.76 -31.66
N GLN A 169 -17.76 -8.39 -31.34
CA GLN A 169 -17.11 -8.23 -30.05
C GLN A 169 -15.95 -7.26 -30.19
N ILE A 170 -16.07 -6.10 -29.55
CA ILE A 170 -14.94 -5.17 -29.42
C ILE A 170 -14.24 -5.49 -28.10
N VAL A 171 -12.97 -5.86 -28.17
CA VAL A 171 -12.20 -6.30 -27.00
C VAL A 171 -11.30 -5.18 -26.54
N TYR A 172 -11.41 -4.80 -25.28
CA TYR A 172 -10.55 -3.82 -24.62
C TYR A 172 -9.62 -4.59 -23.70
N THR A 173 -8.32 -4.43 -23.87
CA THR A 173 -7.30 -5.10 -23.05
C THR A 173 -6.46 -4.05 -22.36
N VAL A 174 -6.37 -4.12 -21.04
CA VAL A 174 -5.43 -3.32 -20.24
C VAL A 174 -4.36 -4.26 -19.73
N THR A 175 -3.10 -3.88 -19.91
CA THR A 175 -1.94 -4.61 -19.40
C THR A 175 -1.03 -3.61 -18.69
N ASP A 176 -0.62 -3.93 -17.48
CA ASP A 176 0.31 -3.12 -16.69
C ASP A 176 1.79 -3.39 -17.08
N SER A 177 2.74 -2.74 -16.42
CA SER A 177 4.18 -2.94 -16.67
C SER A 177 4.71 -4.27 -16.12
N HIS A 178 3.95 -4.95 -15.25
CA HIS A 178 4.26 -6.24 -14.66
C HIS A 178 3.56 -7.43 -15.35
N ASN A 179 2.97 -7.18 -16.53
CA ASN A 179 2.27 -8.13 -17.39
C ASN A 179 0.93 -8.66 -16.83
N ASN A 180 0.38 -8.10 -15.77
CA ASN A 180 -0.99 -8.41 -15.35
C ASN A 180 -1.96 -7.81 -16.37
N THR A 181 -2.96 -8.58 -16.76
CA THR A 181 -3.86 -8.24 -17.88
C THR A 181 -5.32 -8.45 -17.51
N GLU A 182 -6.16 -7.49 -17.89
CA GLU A 182 -7.62 -7.55 -17.73
C GLU A 182 -8.32 -7.17 -19.04
N LYS A 183 -9.50 -7.76 -19.27
CA LYS A 183 -10.26 -7.56 -20.51
C LYS A 183 -11.71 -7.19 -20.26
N ALA A 184 -12.22 -6.26 -21.06
CA ALA A 184 -13.64 -5.98 -21.18
C ALA A 184 -14.11 -6.19 -22.62
N ILE A 185 -15.38 -6.57 -22.80
CA ILE A 185 -15.96 -6.83 -24.12
C ILE A 185 -17.22 -5.98 -24.29
N LEU A 186 -17.27 -5.21 -25.37
CA LEU A 186 -18.49 -4.54 -25.83
C LEU A 186 -19.15 -5.39 -26.91
N LYS A 187 -20.40 -5.80 -26.67
CA LYS A 187 -21.27 -6.43 -27.67
C LYS A 187 -21.87 -5.36 -28.57
N PHE A 188 -21.31 -5.18 -29.75
CA PHE A 188 -21.69 -4.15 -30.70
C PHE A 188 -22.57 -4.72 -31.82
N THR A 189 -23.84 -4.33 -31.89
CA THR A 189 -24.80 -4.88 -32.85
C THR A 189 -25.15 -3.88 -33.94
N VAL A 190 -24.95 -4.27 -35.20
CA VAL A 190 -25.42 -3.53 -36.38
C VAL A 190 -26.69 -4.18 -36.89
N LYS A 191 -27.79 -3.42 -36.87
CA LYS A 191 -29.12 -3.85 -37.32
C LYS A 191 -29.40 -3.38 -38.73
N GLU A 192 -30.24 -4.11 -39.46
CA GLU A 192 -30.75 -3.66 -40.74
C GLU A 192 -31.72 -2.48 -40.57
N GLU A 193 -31.77 -1.59 -41.56
CA GLU A 193 -32.75 -0.50 -41.59
C GLU A 193 -34.15 -1.07 -41.91
N ILE A 194 -35.08 -0.97 -40.96
CA ILE A 194 -36.46 -1.38 -41.21
C ILE A 194 -37.14 -0.30 -42.06
N LYS A 195 -37.27 -0.53 -43.36
CA LYS A 195 -38.12 0.30 -44.23
C LYS A 195 -39.59 0.09 -43.84
N LYS A 196 -40.20 1.08 -43.19
CA LYS A 196 -41.66 1.11 -42.98
C LYS A 196 -42.35 1.26 -44.34
N ASN A 197 -42.83 0.16 -44.92
CA ASN A 197 -43.82 0.23 -45.99
C ASN A 197 -45.12 0.81 -45.41
N LYS A 198 -45.50 2.02 -45.85
CA LYS A 198 -46.82 2.60 -45.61
C LYS A 198 -47.86 1.78 -46.39
N SER A 199 -48.52 0.82 -45.74
CA SER A 199 -49.83 0.38 -46.19
C SER A 199 -50.90 1.30 -45.61
N LYS A 200 -51.56 2.05 -46.50
CA LYS A 200 -52.89 2.64 -46.27
C LYS A 200 -53.91 1.50 -46.29
N ALA A 201 -54.76 1.43 -45.27
CA ALA A 201 -56.14 0.97 -45.39
C ALA A 201 -56.97 1.54 -44.23
N GLU A 202 -58.01 2.26 -44.60
CA GLU A 202 -59.00 2.92 -43.75
C GLU A 202 -60.11 1.97 -43.27
N ASN A 203 -60.61 2.29 -42.07
CA ASN A 203 -62.00 2.32 -41.61
C ASN A 203 -62.84 1.05 -41.30
N ASN A 204 -63.34 1.13 -40.07
CA ASN A 204 -64.69 0.81 -39.55
C ASN A 204 -65.03 -0.62 -39.13
N SER A 205 -65.15 -0.81 -37.81
CA SER A 205 -66.43 -1.15 -37.20
C SER A 205 -66.46 -0.80 -35.70
N LYS A 206 -67.55 -0.14 -35.29
CA LYS A 206 -67.97 0.10 -33.90
C LYS A 206 -68.51 -1.20 -33.28
N ASN A 207 -68.25 -1.46 -32.00
CA ASN A 207 -69.31 -1.65 -30.99
C ASN A 207 -68.76 -1.97 -29.58
N ASN A 208 -68.94 -0.98 -28.69
CA ASN A 208 -69.60 -1.06 -27.38
C ASN A 208 -69.49 -2.35 -26.53
N SER A 209 -68.84 -2.26 -25.35
CA SER A 209 -69.53 -2.28 -24.04
C SER A 209 -68.55 -2.39 -22.86
N ASN A 210 -68.73 -1.47 -21.91
CA ASN A 210 -68.44 -1.47 -20.46
C ASN A 210 -67.61 -2.61 -19.83
N SER A 211 -66.58 -2.21 -19.06
CA SER A 211 -66.64 -2.39 -17.59
C SER A 211 -65.65 -1.49 -16.86
N THR A 212 -66.21 -0.76 -15.91
CA THR A 212 -65.63 0.09 -14.86
C THR A 212 -64.80 -0.68 -13.83
N ASN A 213 -63.67 -0.11 -13.41
CA ASN A 213 -63.31 0.21 -12.01
C ASN A 213 -61.88 0.76 -12.00
N SER A 214 -61.69 2.08 -11.84
CA SER A 214 -61.59 2.77 -10.54
C SER A 214 -60.52 2.16 -9.64
N SER A 215 -59.36 2.81 -9.55
CA SER A 215 -58.94 3.50 -8.32
C SER A 215 -57.76 4.43 -8.59
N LYS A 216 -57.94 5.68 -8.18
CA LYS A 216 -56.98 6.79 -8.13
C LYS A 216 -56.15 6.70 -6.86
N ASN A 217 -54.89 7.12 -6.92
CA ASN A 217 -54.30 8.27 -6.18
C ASN A 217 -52.78 8.04 -6.08
N SER A 218 -51.88 8.87 -6.62
CA SER A 218 -51.67 10.33 -6.50
C SER A 218 -50.85 10.72 -5.26
N ASN A 219 -49.83 11.55 -5.54
CA ASN A 219 -49.17 12.55 -4.68
C ASN A 219 -47.95 12.04 -3.88
N ASP A 220 -46.86 12.81 -3.68
CA ASP A 220 -46.49 14.15 -4.13
C ASP A 220 -44.99 14.37 -3.91
N ALA A 221 -44.47 15.44 -4.50
CA ALA A 221 -43.10 15.95 -4.33
C ALA A 221 -42.88 16.69 -2.99
N LYS A 222 -41.62 16.80 -2.51
CA LYS A 222 -40.90 18.09 -2.35
C LYS A 222 -39.53 18.03 -1.63
N THR A 223 -38.78 19.07 -1.97
CA THR A 223 -37.40 19.52 -1.81
C THR A 223 -36.98 20.15 -0.46
N HIS A 224 -35.65 20.19 -0.24
CA HIS A 224 -34.75 21.27 0.28
C HIS A 224 -34.61 21.70 1.78
N THR A 225 -33.33 21.66 2.24
CA THR A 225 -32.51 22.57 3.12
C THR A 225 -32.97 23.09 4.49
N SER A 226 -32.08 23.00 5.52
CA SER A 226 -31.42 24.13 6.23
C SER A 226 -30.74 23.77 7.58
N GLN A 227 -29.77 24.60 7.99
CA GLN A 227 -28.85 24.53 9.15
C GLN A 227 -29.39 25.08 10.51
N SER A 228 -28.65 24.73 11.59
CA SER A 228 -28.50 25.30 12.98
C SER A 228 -29.56 25.01 14.06
N PRO A 229 -29.24 24.93 15.39
CA PRO A 229 -28.16 25.63 16.15
C PRO A 229 -27.32 24.82 17.17
N LEU A 230 -26.33 25.53 17.77
CA LEU A 230 -25.28 25.13 18.73
C LEU A 230 -25.83 24.72 20.12
N ASN A 231 -25.50 23.51 20.57
CA ASN A 231 -25.62 23.05 21.96
C ASN A 231 -24.32 22.31 22.32
N THR A 232 -23.48 22.91 23.17
CA THR A 232 -22.17 22.39 23.58
C THR A 232 -22.31 21.27 24.61
N ILE A 233 -22.71 20.09 24.14
CA ILE A 233 -22.50 18.83 24.86
C ILE A 233 -21.10 18.34 24.47
N LYS A 234 -20.22 18.15 25.46
CA LYS A 234 -18.87 17.58 25.26
C LYS A 234 -18.98 16.32 24.38
N PRO A 235 -18.31 16.27 23.21
CA PRO A 235 -18.30 15.07 22.40
C PRO A 235 -17.73 13.91 23.20
N PRO A 236 -18.31 12.70 23.12
CA PRO A 236 -17.77 11.55 23.83
C PRO A 236 -16.37 11.21 23.34
N ASN A 237 -15.53 10.69 24.24
CA ASN A 237 -14.23 10.15 23.88
C ASN A 237 -14.40 9.08 22.79
N GLN A 238 -13.55 9.12 21.78
CA GLN A 238 -13.64 8.23 20.63
C GLN A 238 -12.42 7.32 20.56
N LYS A 239 -12.64 6.03 20.27
CA LYS A 239 -11.58 5.04 20.09
C LYS A 239 -11.48 4.62 18.63
N PHE A 240 -10.27 4.58 18.12
CA PHE A 240 -9.91 4.11 16.79
C PHE A 240 -9.08 2.85 16.98
N LEU A 241 -9.75 1.70 16.93
CA LEU A 241 -9.13 0.41 17.28
C LEU A 241 -8.56 -0.28 16.04
N PHE A 242 -7.45 -0.99 16.19
CA PHE A 242 -6.86 -1.72 15.06
C PHE A 242 -7.75 -2.87 14.58
N SER A 243 -8.60 -3.41 15.47
CA SER A 243 -9.64 -4.38 15.12
C SER A 243 -10.70 -3.84 14.15
N GLN A 244 -10.78 -2.52 13.97
CA GLN A 244 -11.67 -1.86 13.00
C GLN A 244 -10.98 -1.58 11.66
N GLY A 245 -9.75 -2.05 11.46
CA GLY A 245 -8.97 -1.88 10.22
C GLY A 245 -8.08 -0.63 10.20
N TYR A 246 -7.93 0.06 11.33
CA TYR A 246 -6.94 1.14 11.46
C TYR A 246 -5.55 0.58 11.80
N ASP A 247 -4.51 1.21 11.31
CA ASP A 247 -3.14 1.09 11.83
C ASP A 247 -2.80 2.28 12.76
N MET A 248 -1.61 2.31 13.33
CA MET A 248 -1.20 3.38 14.26
C MET A 248 -1.23 4.78 13.61
N ASP A 249 -0.80 4.87 12.35
CA ASP A 249 -0.67 6.14 11.63
C ASP A 249 -2.04 6.69 11.20
N SER A 250 -2.91 5.83 10.65
CA SER A 250 -4.28 6.16 10.28
C SER A 250 -5.16 6.46 11.49
N ALA A 251 -5.02 5.70 12.58
CA ALA A 251 -5.70 5.98 13.86
C ALA A 251 -5.25 7.32 14.45
N MET A 252 -3.95 7.63 14.42
CA MET A 252 -3.42 8.89 14.92
C MET A 252 -3.81 10.08 14.03
N THR A 253 -3.79 9.89 12.71
CA THR A 253 -4.23 10.91 11.73
C THR A 253 -5.71 11.23 11.90
N LEU A 254 -6.55 10.20 12.06
CA LEU A 254 -7.98 10.42 12.27
C LEU A 254 -8.26 11.05 13.64
N CYS A 255 -7.56 10.61 14.69
CA CYS A 255 -7.66 11.20 16.01
C CYS A 255 -7.26 12.68 16.03
N THR A 256 -6.14 13.04 15.39
CA THR A 256 -5.66 14.43 15.34
C THR A 256 -6.57 15.32 14.50
N SER A 257 -7.15 14.80 13.42
CA SER A 257 -8.19 15.49 12.64
C SER A 257 -9.43 15.78 13.49
N LYS A 258 -9.92 14.78 14.24
CA LYS A 258 -11.05 14.95 15.17
C LYS A 258 -10.75 15.91 16.33
N LEU A 259 -9.52 15.88 16.86
CA LEU A 259 -9.07 16.85 17.87
C LEU A 259 -9.01 18.26 17.30
N TYR A 260 -8.60 18.43 16.05
CA TYR A 260 -8.58 19.74 15.39
C TYR A 260 -10.00 20.31 15.19
N ASP A 261 -10.96 19.48 14.81
CA ASP A 261 -12.37 19.89 14.75
C ASP A 261 -12.92 20.23 16.14
N ALA A 262 -12.66 19.40 17.15
CA ALA A 262 -13.07 19.66 18.53
C ALA A 262 -12.47 20.97 19.08
N LYS A 263 -11.24 21.32 18.70
CA LYS A 263 -10.61 22.60 19.07
C LYS A 263 -11.30 23.82 18.44
N LYS A 264 -11.84 23.69 17.22
CA LYS A 264 -12.66 24.77 16.61
C LYS A 264 -13.96 25.00 17.39
N ASP A 265 -14.48 23.94 17.98
CA ASP A 265 -15.68 23.97 18.81
C ASP A 265 -15.39 24.32 20.29
N GLY A 266 -14.13 24.68 20.62
CA GLY A 266 -13.72 25.16 21.94
C GLY A 266 -13.29 24.08 22.94
N TYR A 267 -13.15 22.82 22.52
CA TYR A 267 -12.71 21.73 23.39
C TYR A 267 -11.18 21.51 23.32
N SER A 268 -10.56 21.24 24.47
CA SER A 268 -9.16 20.78 24.55
C SER A 268 -9.09 19.26 24.66
N GLY A 269 -7.91 18.68 24.49
CA GLY A 269 -7.72 17.23 24.58
C GLY A 269 -6.46 16.72 23.90
N GLY A 270 -6.35 15.39 23.84
CA GLY A 270 -5.19 14.69 23.29
C GLY A 270 -5.52 13.31 22.71
N CYS A 271 -4.61 12.83 21.87
CA CYS A 271 -4.65 11.51 21.27
C CYS A 271 -3.67 10.59 21.99
N TYR A 272 -4.17 9.51 22.59
CA TYR A 272 -3.38 8.61 23.43
C TYR A 272 -3.40 7.20 22.87
N PRO A 273 -2.23 6.55 22.68
CA PRO A 273 -2.20 5.14 22.31
C PRO A 273 -2.86 4.27 23.39
N ILE A 274 -3.62 3.28 22.95
CA ILE A 274 -4.25 2.25 23.79
C ILE A 274 -3.39 1.00 23.72
N ARG A 275 -3.12 0.38 24.87
CA ARG A 275 -2.43 -0.92 24.95
C ARG A 275 -3.30 -1.99 25.59
N ASP A 276 -3.11 -3.23 25.21
CA ASP A 276 -3.72 -4.40 25.86
C ASP A 276 -2.94 -4.86 27.11
N SER A 277 -3.38 -5.96 27.72
CA SER A 277 -2.73 -6.57 28.89
C SER A 277 -1.31 -7.08 28.63
N ASN A 278 -0.95 -7.30 27.37
CA ASN A 278 0.37 -7.75 26.94
C ASN A 278 1.27 -6.58 26.50
N ASN A 279 0.84 -5.33 26.76
CA ASN A 279 1.54 -4.09 26.41
C ASN A 279 1.65 -3.85 24.89
N LEU A 280 0.82 -4.51 24.06
CA LEU A 280 0.75 -4.29 22.62
C LEU A 280 -0.20 -3.14 22.29
N TYR A 281 0.16 -2.26 21.34
CA TYR A 281 -0.75 -1.20 20.90
C TYR A 281 -1.95 -1.79 20.16
N ILE A 282 -3.15 -1.38 20.55
CA ILE A 282 -4.42 -1.88 19.98
C ILE A 282 -5.30 -0.76 19.39
N GLY A 283 -4.85 0.49 19.46
CA GLY A 283 -5.58 1.63 18.91
C GLY A 283 -5.13 2.97 19.47
N VAL A 284 -5.88 4.01 19.16
CA VAL A 284 -5.71 5.38 19.68
C VAL A 284 -7.04 5.86 20.25
N GLU A 285 -7.01 6.51 21.42
CA GLU A 285 -8.16 7.13 22.05
C GLU A 285 -8.03 8.66 21.99
N LEU A 286 -9.05 9.32 21.44
CA LEU A 286 -9.26 10.75 21.60
C LEU A 286 -9.90 11.00 22.96
N LYS A 287 -9.18 11.69 23.84
CA LYS A 287 -9.71 12.21 25.10
C LYS A 287 -9.88 13.71 24.98
N LEU A 288 -11.11 14.18 25.12
CA LEU A 288 -11.41 15.60 25.22
C LEU A 288 -11.52 15.99 26.71
N ASP A 289 -11.16 17.23 27.04
CA ASP A 289 -11.23 17.83 28.37
C ASP A 289 -12.46 18.72 28.49
#